data_AF-A0A9D6I6J8-F1
#
_entry.id   AF-A0A9D6I6J8-F1
#
_cell.length_a   1.000
_cell.length_b   1.000
_cell.length_c   1.000
_cell.angle_alpha   90.00
_cell.angle_beta   90.00
_cell.angle_gamma   90.00
#
_symmetry.space_group_name_H-M   'P 1'
#
loop_
_entity.id
_entity.type
_entity.pdbx_description
1 polymer ?
#
loop_
_entity_poly.entity_id
_entity_poly.type
_entity_poly.pdbx_seq_one_letter_code
_entity_poly.pdbx_strand_id
1 'polypeptide(L)'
;VERALTLARERGERGDEALALKIRGDIAAHPDGLDAAGAEAAYREARDLAAALAMRPLVAHCHLGLGKLHRRTGDRLKAAEHLTTAVTLYREMDMGVWLAQAEAELKGSG
;
A
#
# COMPACT_ATOMS: atom_id res chain seq x y z
N VAL A 1 4.36 4.10 32.70
CA VAL A 1 4.97 4.96 31.65
C VAL A 1 6.06 4.21 30.88
N GLU A 2 6.99 3.51 31.54
CA GLU A 2 8.04 2.71 30.86
C GLU A 2 7.51 1.65 29.90
N ARG A 3 6.55 0.81 30.31
CA ARG A 3 5.93 -0.19 29.42
C ARG A 3 5.24 0.43 28.19
N ALA A 4 4.65 1.62 28.35
CA ALA A 4 4.02 2.34 27.24
C ALA A 4 5.05 2.96 26.30
N LEU A 5 6.19 3.44 26.84
CA LEU A 5 7.32 3.94 26.06
C LEU A 5 8.02 2.83 25.27
N THR A 6 8.30 1.68 25.88
CA THR A 6 8.87 0.53 25.19
C THR A 6 7.94 0.07 24.05
N LEU A 7 6.64 -0.05 24.33
CA LEU A 7 5.66 -0.41 23.30
C LEU A 7 5.57 0.64 22.19
N ALA A 8 5.64 1.92 22.52
CA ALA A 8 5.64 2.99 21.52
C ALA A 8 6.90 2.95 20.64
N ARG A 9 8.06 2.65 21.21
CA ARG A 9 9.33 2.49 20.46
C ARG A 9 9.30 1.27 19.56
N GLU A 10 8.92 0.11 20.09
CA GLU A 10 8.77 -1.12 19.30
C GLU A 10 7.76 -0.93 18.15
N ARG A 11 6.65 -0.22 18.39
CA ARG A 11 5.69 0.13 17.33
C ARG A 11 6.25 1.14 16.32
N GLY A 12 7.09 2.08 16.78
CA GLY A 12 7.77 3.04 15.91
C GLY A 12 8.70 2.33 14.92
N GLU A 13 9.58 1.45 15.42
CA GLU A 13 10.49 0.66 14.59
C GLU A 13 9.73 -0.27 13.62
N ARG A 14 8.66 -0.93 14.09
CA ARG A 14 7.81 -1.76 13.23
C ARG A 14 7.00 -0.94 12.21
N GLY A 15 6.68 0.31 12.53
CA GLY A 15 6.05 1.24 11.60
C GLY A 15 7.02 1.64 10.48
N ASP A 16 8.28 1.89 10.83
CA ASP A 16 9.34 2.16 9.87
C ASP A 16 9.62 0.95 8.99
N GLU A 17 9.60 -0.26 9.55
CA GLU A 17 9.69 -1.52 8.79
C GLU A 17 8.57 -1.63 7.75
N ALA A 18 7.31 -1.38 8.14
CA ALA A 18 6.18 -1.42 7.21
C ALA A 18 6.35 -0.39 6.08
N LEU A 19 6.83 0.81 6.39
CA LEU A 19 7.10 1.85 5.39
C LEU A 19 8.23 1.44 4.45
N ALA A 20 9.33 0.89 4.97
CA ALA A 20 10.46 0.43 4.17
C ALA A 20 10.06 -0.68 3.20
N LEU A 21 9.21 -1.63 3.64
CA LEU A 21 8.64 -2.66 2.79
C LEU A 21 7.78 -2.08 1.67
N LYS A 22 6.96 -1.06 1.96
CA LYS A 22 6.18 -0.37 0.93
C LYS A 22 7.08 0.30 -0.10
N ILE A 23 8.14 0.97 0.33
CA ILE A 23 9.12 1.62 -0.56
C ILE A 23 9.85 0.57 -1.41
N ARG A 24 10.22 -0.58 -0.83
CA ARG A 24 10.77 -1.71 -1.59
C ARG A 24 9.81 -2.17 -2.68
N GLY A 25 8.51 -2.22 -2.38
CA GLY A 25 7.45 -2.48 -3.36
C GLY A 25 7.41 -1.44 -4.48
N ASP A 26 7.52 -0.15 -4.16
CA ASP A 26 7.56 0.92 -5.17
C ASP A 26 8.77 0.79 -6.11
N ILE A 27 9.95 0.50 -5.55
CA ILE A 27 11.19 0.33 -6.31
C ILE A 27 11.09 -0.90 -7.22
N ALA A 28 10.67 -2.05 -6.71
CA ALA A 28 10.50 -3.27 -7.51
C ALA A 28 9.40 -3.10 -8.57
N ALA A 29 8.40 -2.26 -8.31
CA ALA A 29 7.36 -1.91 -9.28
C ALA A 29 7.82 -0.83 -10.27
N HIS A 30 9.07 -0.38 -10.32
CA HIS A 30 9.48 0.62 -11.31
C HIS A 30 9.35 0.07 -12.76
N PRO A 31 9.00 0.88 -13.78
CA PRO A 31 8.97 0.42 -15.18
C PRO A 31 10.33 -0.06 -15.69
N ASP A 32 11.39 0.69 -15.37
CA ASP A 32 12.76 0.30 -15.67
C ASP A 32 13.22 -0.71 -14.61
N GLY A 33 13.11 -2.00 -14.91
CA GLY A 33 13.51 -3.08 -14.00
C GLY A 33 12.38 -3.71 -13.19
N LEU A 34 11.16 -3.77 -13.73
CA LEU A 34 10.01 -4.39 -13.08
C LEU A 34 10.31 -5.82 -12.58
N ASP A 35 10.31 -5.99 -11.27
CA ASP A 35 10.18 -7.27 -10.57
C ASP A 35 8.77 -7.35 -9.98
N ALA A 36 7.83 -7.89 -10.77
CA ALA A 36 6.43 -7.94 -10.37
C ALA A 36 6.19 -8.81 -9.13
N ALA A 37 6.89 -9.94 -9.03
CA ALA A 37 6.74 -10.86 -7.90
C ALA A 37 7.30 -10.24 -6.61
N GLY A 38 8.49 -9.63 -6.68
CA GLY A 38 9.10 -8.93 -5.56
C GLY A 38 8.28 -7.73 -5.10
N ALA A 39 7.72 -6.97 -6.04
CA ALA A 39 6.83 -5.86 -5.73
C ALA A 39 5.56 -6.32 -5.00
N GLU A 40 4.88 -7.34 -5.52
CA GLU A 40 3.65 -7.89 -4.93
C GLU A 40 3.90 -8.42 -3.52
N ALA A 41 4.99 -9.17 -3.31
CA ALA A 41 5.39 -9.67 -2.01
C ALA A 41 5.65 -8.54 -1.02
N ALA A 42 6.45 -7.53 -1.42
CA ALA A 42 6.79 -6.40 -0.57
C ALA A 42 5.56 -5.56 -0.16
N TYR A 43 4.64 -5.29 -1.08
CA TYR A 43 3.42 -4.57 -0.75
C TYR A 43 2.49 -5.37 0.18
N ARG A 44 2.38 -6.69 0.00
CA ARG A 44 1.57 -7.54 0.90
C ARG A 44 2.15 -7.57 2.31
N GLU A 45 3.46 -7.77 2.43
CA GLU A 45 4.15 -7.76 3.71
C GLU A 45 3.98 -6.41 4.43
N ALA A 46 4.17 -5.30 3.71
CA ALA A 46 3.94 -3.95 4.22
C ALA A 46 2.48 -3.75 4.67
N ARG A 47 1.51 -4.19 3.87
CA ARG A 47 0.07 -4.06 4.18
C ARG A 47 -0.28 -4.83 5.45
N ASP A 48 0.17 -6.07 5.57
CA ASP A 48 -0.19 -6.95 6.67
C ASP A 48 0.43 -6.44 7.99
N LEU A 49 1.68 -5.97 7.95
CA LEU A 49 2.32 -5.33 9.09
C LEU A 49 1.64 -3.99 9.45
N ALA A 50 1.35 -3.14 8.46
CA ALA A 50 0.63 -1.89 8.66
C ALA A 50 -0.76 -2.10 9.28
N ALA A 51 -1.48 -3.14 8.85
CA ALA A 51 -2.77 -3.50 9.42
C ALA A 51 -2.65 -3.94 10.88
N ALA A 52 -1.66 -4.77 11.21
CA ALA A 52 -1.38 -5.19 12.59
C ALA A 52 -1.01 -4.01 13.50
N LEU A 53 -0.44 -2.94 12.94
CA LEU A 53 -0.07 -1.70 13.65
C LEU A 53 -1.16 -0.62 13.60
N ALA A 54 -2.33 -0.91 13.01
CA ALA A 54 -3.42 0.05 12.77
C ALA A 54 -3.03 1.29 11.95
N MET A 55 -2.01 1.18 11.09
CA MET A 55 -1.54 2.23 10.19
C MET A 55 -2.41 2.28 8.93
N ARG A 56 -3.69 2.64 9.08
CA ARG A 56 -4.68 2.70 7.99
C ARG A 56 -4.21 3.45 6.74
N PRO A 57 -3.50 4.60 6.83
CA PRO A 57 -2.96 5.27 5.65
C PRO A 57 -2.00 4.37 4.88
N LEU A 58 -1.08 3.69 5.55
CA LEU A 58 -0.10 2.83 4.87
C LEU A 58 -0.76 1.61 4.22
N VAL A 59 -1.78 1.04 4.84
CA VAL A 59 -2.62 -0.01 4.22
C VAL A 59 -3.22 0.48 2.89
N ALA A 60 -3.78 1.69 2.85
CA ALA A 60 -4.34 2.27 1.63
C ALA A 60 -3.28 2.47 0.53
N HIS A 61 -2.07 2.91 0.91
CA HIS A 61 -0.95 3.07 -0.03
C HIS A 61 -0.48 1.72 -0.61
N CYS A 62 -0.45 0.66 0.19
CA CYS A 62 -0.12 -0.68 -0.32
C CYS A 62 -1.19 -1.18 -1.30
N HIS A 63 -2.47 -0.95 -1.03
CA HIS A 63 -3.55 -1.27 -1.97
C HIS A 63 -3.43 -0.46 -3.27
N LEU A 64 -3.11 0.82 -3.21
CA LEU A 64 -2.85 1.62 -4.41
C LEU A 64 -1.66 1.07 -5.23
N GLY A 65 -0.56 0.70 -4.56
CA GLY A 65 0.62 0.10 -5.18
C GLY A 65 0.31 -1.22 -5.88
N LEU A 66 -0.37 -2.15 -5.19
CA LEU A 66 -0.82 -3.43 -5.73
C LEU A 66 -1.76 -3.25 -6.93
N GLY A 67 -2.70 -2.30 -6.84
CA GLY A 67 -3.61 -1.96 -7.93
C GLY A 67 -2.89 -1.54 -9.21
N LYS A 68 -1.93 -0.61 -9.08
CA LYS A 68 -1.09 -0.14 -10.20
C LYS A 68 -0.22 -1.27 -10.76
N LEU A 69 0.34 -2.11 -9.89
CA LEU A 69 1.16 -3.25 -10.27
C LEU A 69 0.35 -4.25 -11.11
N HIS A 70 -0.80 -4.70 -10.60
CA HIS A 70 -1.66 -5.65 -11.29
C HIS A 70 -2.17 -5.12 -12.63
N ARG A 71 -2.48 -3.83 -12.71
CA ARG A 71 -2.85 -3.24 -14.00
C ARG A 71 -1.69 -3.28 -14.99
N ARG A 72 -0.48 -2.95 -14.55
CA ARG A 72 0.72 -3.01 -15.41
C ARG A 72 1.06 -4.41 -15.87
N THR A 73 0.78 -5.44 -15.06
CA THR A 73 0.98 -6.84 -15.43
C THR A 73 -0.21 -7.48 -16.14
N GLY A 74 -1.29 -6.73 -16.37
CA GLY A 74 -2.46 -7.15 -17.14
C GLY A 74 -3.57 -7.85 -16.35
N ASP A 75 -3.42 -8.01 -15.02
CA ASP A 75 -4.43 -8.60 -14.14
C ASP A 75 -5.47 -7.54 -13.72
N ARG A 76 -6.37 -7.19 -14.65
CA ARG A 76 -7.38 -6.14 -14.45
C ARG A 76 -8.32 -6.39 -13.28
N LEU A 77 -8.67 -7.65 -13.03
CA LEU A 77 -9.58 -8.01 -11.92
C LEU A 77 -8.94 -7.67 -10.58
N LYS A 78 -7.71 -8.17 -10.32
CA LYS A 78 -6.99 -7.83 -9.09
C LYS A 78 -6.68 -6.34 -9.00
N ALA A 79 -6.38 -5.68 -10.12
CA ALA A 79 -6.20 -4.24 -10.15
C ALA A 79 -7.44 -3.52 -9.62
N ALA A 80 -8.62 -3.83 -10.14
CA ALA A 80 -9.88 -3.22 -9.73
C ALA A 80 -10.21 -3.47 -8.26
N GLU A 81 -9.98 -4.68 -7.74
CA GLU A 81 -10.18 -5.03 -6.32
C GLU A 81 -9.31 -4.17 -5.39
N HIS A 82 -8.01 -4.10 -5.69
CA HIS A 82 -7.07 -3.33 -4.88
C HIS A 82 -7.32 -1.83 -4.97
N LEU A 83 -7.62 -1.30 -6.16
CA LEU A 83 -7.91 0.12 -6.36
C LEU A 83 -9.23 0.55 -5.71
N THR A 84 -10.27 -0.29 -5.76
CA THR A 84 -11.55 -0.04 -5.06
C THR A 84 -11.32 0.05 -3.55
N THR A 85 -10.52 -0.85 -2.99
CA THR A 85 -10.17 -0.83 -1.56
C THR A 85 -9.42 0.45 -1.20
N ALA A 86 -8.44 0.86 -2.02
CA ALA A 86 -7.70 2.11 -1.79
C ALA A 86 -8.61 3.35 -1.84
N VAL A 87 -9.52 3.43 -2.83
CA VAL A 87 -10.52 4.52 -2.94
C VAL A 87 -11.38 4.61 -1.69
N THR A 88 -11.92 3.49 -1.22
CA THR A 88 -12.75 3.45 0.00
C THR A 88 -11.98 3.97 1.20
N LEU A 89 -10.75 3.45 1.43
CA LEU A 89 -9.93 3.86 2.56
C LEU A 89 -9.57 5.35 2.51
N TYR A 90 -9.12 5.85 1.36
CA TYR A 90 -8.77 7.27 1.24
C TYR A 90 -9.98 8.19 1.44
N ARG A 91 -11.17 7.78 1.00
CA ARG A 91 -12.41 8.52 1.23
C ARG A 91 -12.78 8.54 2.72
N GLU A 92 -12.71 7.41 3.40
CA GLU A 92 -12.97 7.31 4.84
C GLU A 92 -12.00 8.14 5.70
N MET A 93 -10.79 8.38 5.20
CA MET A 93 -9.74 9.15 5.88
C MET A 93 -9.60 10.59 5.36
N ASP A 94 -10.49 11.05 4.48
CA ASP A 94 -10.46 12.39 3.86
C ASP A 94 -9.12 12.76 3.19
N MET A 95 -8.50 11.78 2.51
CA MET A 95 -7.20 11.92 1.85
C MET A 95 -7.36 12.30 0.38
N GLY A 96 -7.92 13.48 0.10
CA GLY A 96 -8.39 13.90 -1.22
C GLY A 96 -7.40 13.77 -2.38
N VAL A 97 -6.11 14.09 -2.17
CA VAL A 97 -5.07 13.95 -3.21
C VAL A 97 -4.91 12.51 -3.65
N TRP A 98 -4.82 11.59 -2.68
CA TRP A 98 -4.64 10.16 -2.94
C TRP A 98 -5.92 9.48 -3.43
N LEU A 99 -7.07 9.96 -2.96
CA LEU A 99 -8.38 9.55 -3.47
C LEU A 99 -8.48 9.84 -4.98
N ALA A 100 -8.19 11.08 -5.40
CA ALA A 100 -8.24 11.46 -6.81
C ALA A 100 -7.30 10.62 -7.68
N GLN A 101 -6.10 10.31 -7.16
CA GLN A 101 -5.17 9.42 -7.84
C GLN A 101 -5.74 8.00 -7.96
N ALA A 102 -6.22 7.40 -6.88
CA ALA A 102 -6.77 6.04 -6.90
C ALA A 102 -7.98 5.92 -7.83
N GLU A 103 -8.86 6.93 -7.87
CA GLU A 103 -10.00 6.97 -8.78
C GLU A 103 -9.58 7.08 -10.26
N ALA A 104 -8.52 7.84 -10.57
CA ALA A 104 -7.96 7.89 -11.93
C ALA A 104 -7.40 6.53 -12.35
N GLU A 105 -6.68 5.86 -11.45
CA GLU A 105 -6.13 4.52 -11.70
C GLU A 105 -7.23 3.46 -11.88
N LEU A 106 -8.33 3.56 -11.14
CA LEU A 106 -9.47 2.66 -11.24
C LEU A 106 -10.21 2.82 -12.57
N LYS A 107 -10.45 4.07 -12.99
CA LYS A 107 -11.06 4.37 -14.31
C LYS A 107 -10.22 3.84 -15.47
N GLY A 108 -8.89 3.86 -15.34
CA GLY A 108 -7.96 3.28 -16.33
C GLY A 108 -7.85 1.76 -16.31
N SER A 109 -8.56 1.06 -15.41
CA SER A 109 -8.55 -0.41 -15.33
C SER A 109 -9.69 -1.10 -16.10
N GLY A 110 -10.60 -0.31 -16.70
CA GLY A 110 -11.71 -0.76 -17.55
C GLY A 110 -11.31 -1.08 -18.98
#